data_AF-A0A650GE72-F1
#
_entry.id   AF-A0A650GE72-F1
#
_cell.length_a   1.000
_cell.length_b   1.000
_cell.length_c   1.000
_cell.angle_alpha   90.00
_cell.angle_beta   90.00
_cell.angle_gamma   90.00
#
_symmetry.space_group_name_H-M   'P 1'
#
loop_
_entity.id
_entity.type
_entity.pdbx_description
1 polymer ?
#
loop_
_entity_poly.entity_id
_entity_poly.type
_entity_poly.pdbx_seq_one_letter_code
_entity_poly.pdbx_strand_id
1 'polypeptide(L)'
;MSRRVAALVVAGGLLAGCGGQDTSTEGTQMMQERTVEAFESSDPSVASLARSDETRPRPIATPFTDRWFVIQLEARHRLQVVAVTREGEPRGVVLSGHPERWAEVVKGVTVADEETATQVADAYSAALRPTTGGARLLDSIDDLDLPSGAADQAQELQREHGADVADRSVTALDGGWRTQRWSTEDRDLVRHVLTVATDGTVEDERTVVEQDLPLPIPL
;
A
#
# COMPACT_ATOMS: atom_id res chain seq x y z
N MET A 1 33.68 50.85 29.99
CA MET A 1 32.59 51.02 29.00
C MET A 1 33.10 50.63 27.62
N SER A 2 32.66 49.48 27.10
CA SER A 2 32.48 49.19 25.67
C SER A 2 31.97 47.75 25.55
N ARG A 3 30.66 47.63 25.35
CA ARG A 3 29.94 46.38 25.11
C ARG A 3 30.28 45.89 23.70
N ARG A 4 30.80 44.68 23.57
CA ARG A 4 30.84 43.95 22.29
C ARG A 4 29.48 43.31 22.07
N VAL A 5 28.74 43.82 21.08
CA VAL A 5 27.52 43.20 20.57
C VAL A 5 27.94 42.10 19.61
N ALA A 6 27.75 40.84 20.00
CA ALA A 6 27.87 39.71 19.10
C ALA A 6 26.59 39.64 18.27
N ALA A 7 26.70 39.89 16.97
CA ALA A 7 25.63 39.68 16.00
C ALA A 7 25.40 38.18 15.86
N LEU A 8 24.27 37.71 16.40
CA LEU A 8 23.78 36.36 16.20
C LEU A 8 23.19 36.29 14.79
N VAL A 9 23.90 35.66 13.86
CA VAL A 9 23.36 35.33 12.54
C VAL A 9 22.36 34.20 12.73
N VAL A 10 21.08 34.54 12.64
CA VAL A 10 19.97 33.58 12.52
C VAL A 10 20.08 32.98 11.12
N ALA A 11 20.77 31.85 11.00
CA ALA A 11 20.71 31.02 9.81
C ALA A 11 19.34 30.31 9.81
N GLY A 12 18.36 30.95 9.16
CA GLY A 12 17.11 30.32 8.77
C GLY A 12 17.40 29.23 7.74
N GLY A 13 17.55 28.00 8.22
CA GLY A 13 17.55 26.80 7.39
C GLY A 13 16.13 26.51 6.95
N LEU A 14 15.73 27.11 5.82
CA LEU A 14 14.62 26.62 5.00
C LEU A 14 15.04 25.26 4.42
N LEU A 15 14.75 24.19 5.15
CA LEU A 15 14.66 22.86 4.55
C LEU A 15 13.30 22.77 3.88
N ALA A 16 13.29 23.06 2.57
CA ALA A 16 12.24 22.61 1.67
C ALA A 16 12.24 21.07 1.69
N GLY A 17 11.39 20.49 2.53
CA GLY A 17 11.08 19.07 2.53
C GLY A 17 10.30 18.74 1.26
N CYS A 18 10.92 17.94 0.40
CA CYS A 18 10.31 17.34 -0.77
C CYS A 18 9.19 16.38 -0.32
N GLY A 19 8.00 16.52 -0.91
CA GLY A 19 6.93 15.50 -1.04
C GLY A 19 6.86 14.41 0.04
N GLY A 20 6.64 14.79 1.29
CA GLY A 20 6.25 13.83 2.33
C GLY A 20 4.75 13.59 2.24
N GLN A 21 4.33 12.33 2.17
CA GLN A 21 2.92 12.02 2.39
C GLN A 21 2.55 12.46 3.82
N ASP A 22 1.55 13.33 3.93
CA ASP A 22 1.05 13.79 5.22
C ASP A 22 0.33 12.64 5.95
N THR A 23 1.11 11.80 6.62
CA THR A 23 0.64 10.85 7.65
C THR A 23 0.35 11.56 8.97
N SER A 24 0.31 12.89 8.97
CA SER A 24 -0.11 13.69 10.10
C SER A 24 -1.58 13.44 10.41
N THR A 25 -2.00 13.71 11.64
CA THR A 25 -3.42 13.65 12.03
C THR A 25 -4.28 14.52 11.11
N GLU A 26 -3.77 15.69 10.70
CA GLU A 26 -4.44 16.61 9.78
C GLU A 26 -4.58 16.02 8.37
N GLY A 27 -3.51 15.43 7.82
CA GLY A 27 -3.55 14.77 6.51
C GLY A 27 -4.50 13.56 6.48
N THR A 28 -4.52 12.79 7.57
CA THR A 28 -5.41 11.64 7.72
C THR A 28 -6.87 12.06 7.83
N GLN A 29 -7.17 13.14 8.56
CA GLN A 29 -8.52 13.69 8.65
C GLN A 29 -9.01 14.22 7.29
N MET A 30 -8.16 14.95 6.56
CA MET A 30 -8.49 15.43 5.22
C MET A 30 -8.81 14.28 4.27
N MET A 31 -8.02 13.21 4.30
CA MET A 31 -8.26 11.98 3.53
C MET A 31 -9.61 11.34 3.86
N GLN A 32 -9.98 11.30 5.13
CA GLN A 32 -11.26 10.78 5.61
C GLN A 32 -12.43 11.65 5.15
N GLU A 33 -12.35 12.97 5.31
CA GLU A 33 -13.35 13.94 4.84
C GLU A 33 -13.56 13.83 3.33
N ARG A 34 -12.47 13.79 2.55
CA ARG A 34 -12.53 13.57 1.09
C ARG A 34 -13.20 12.25 0.72
N THR A 35 -12.96 11.19 1.49
CA THR A 35 -13.62 9.90 1.27
C THR A 35 -15.11 9.98 1.50
N VAL A 36 -15.53 10.70 2.54
CA VAL A 36 -16.95 10.92 2.82
C VAL A 36 -17.61 11.69 1.67
N GLU A 37 -17.05 12.83 1.26
CA GLU A 37 -17.57 13.65 0.16
C GLU A 37 -17.67 12.86 -1.15
N ALA A 38 -16.61 12.12 -1.49
CA ALA A 38 -16.49 11.38 -2.73
C ALA A 38 -17.51 10.24 -2.87
N PHE A 39 -17.96 9.66 -1.75
CA PHE A 39 -18.82 8.48 -1.75
C PHE A 39 -20.22 8.72 -1.18
N GLU A 40 -20.53 9.89 -0.62
CA GLU A 40 -21.82 10.17 0.03
C GLU A 40 -23.02 9.86 -0.87
N SER A 41 -22.91 10.16 -2.16
CA SER A 41 -23.98 9.91 -3.14
C SER A 41 -23.79 8.61 -3.93
N SER A 42 -22.56 8.20 -4.24
CA SER A 42 -22.28 7.07 -5.13
C SER A 42 -22.19 5.73 -4.40
N ASP A 43 -21.69 5.71 -3.17
CA ASP A 43 -21.60 4.53 -2.32
C ASP A 43 -21.73 4.92 -0.83
N PRO A 44 -22.97 5.11 -0.34
CA PRO A 44 -23.22 5.52 1.04
C PRO A 44 -22.65 4.55 2.09
N SER A 45 -22.41 3.30 1.72
CA SER A 45 -21.81 2.30 2.61
C SER A 45 -20.33 2.60 2.88
N VAL A 46 -19.59 3.00 1.85
CA VAL A 46 -18.19 3.45 1.99
C VAL A 46 -18.12 4.77 2.76
N ALA A 47 -18.99 5.73 2.45
CA ALA A 47 -19.05 6.98 3.19
C ALA A 47 -19.39 6.76 4.68
N SER A 48 -20.32 5.85 4.98
CA SER A 48 -20.67 5.49 6.36
C SER A 48 -19.51 4.79 7.09
N LEU A 49 -18.76 3.92 6.39
CA LEU A 49 -17.56 3.31 6.96
C LEU A 49 -16.53 4.38 7.30
N ALA A 50 -16.24 5.29 6.37
CA ALA A 50 -15.31 6.39 6.58
C ALA A 50 -15.73 7.35 7.69
N ARG A 51 -17.04 7.57 7.94
CA ARG A 51 -17.52 8.42 9.05
C ARG A 51 -17.44 7.76 10.44
N SER A 52 -17.34 6.44 10.51
CA SER A 52 -17.42 5.73 11.78
C SER A 52 -16.18 5.98 12.64
N ASP A 53 -16.39 6.30 13.91
CA ASP A 53 -15.32 6.42 14.92
C ASP A 53 -14.58 5.09 15.17
N GLU A 54 -15.15 3.96 14.74
CA GLU A 54 -14.54 2.64 14.83
C GLU A 54 -13.60 2.33 13.64
N THR A 55 -13.60 3.18 12.62
CA THR A 55 -12.77 3.01 11.42
C THR A 55 -11.43 3.72 11.60
N ARG A 56 -10.35 2.98 11.35
CA ARG A 56 -8.99 3.49 11.31
C ARG A 56 -8.55 3.68 9.86
N PRO A 57 -8.45 4.92 9.36
CA PRO A 57 -7.84 5.18 8.07
C PRO A 57 -6.33 4.92 8.14
N ARG A 58 -5.80 4.18 7.16
CA ARG A 58 -4.37 3.96 6.94
C ARG A 58 -4.00 4.38 5.51
N PRO A 59 -3.26 5.48 5.34
CA PRO A 59 -2.78 5.90 4.02
C PRO A 59 -1.88 4.82 3.39
N ILE A 60 -2.02 4.61 2.08
CA ILE A 60 -1.12 3.80 1.26
C ILE A 60 -0.18 4.74 0.49
N ALA A 61 1.09 4.37 0.44
CA ALA A 61 2.11 5.19 -0.17
C ALA A 61 1.89 5.36 -1.69
N THR A 62 1.74 6.59 -2.19
CA THR A 62 1.54 6.88 -3.63
C THR A 62 2.33 8.12 -4.07
N PRO A 63 3.66 8.13 -3.88
CA PRO A 63 4.52 9.28 -4.25
C PRO A 63 4.56 9.56 -5.76
N PHE A 64 4.19 8.58 -6.58
CA PHE A 64 4.16 8.68 -8.04
C PHE A 64 2.94 9.42 -8.60
N THR A 65 1.98 9.82 -7.76
CA THR A 65 0.79 10.58 -8.19
C THR A 65 0.40 11.64 -7.17
N ASP A 66 0.19 12.86 -7.67
CA ASP A 66 -0.34 13.97 -6.87
C ASP A 66 -1.87 14.08 -6.95
N ARG A 67 -2.50 13.24 -7.76
CA ARG A 67 -3.94 13.32 -8.02
C ARG A 67 -4.77 12.58 -6.99
N TRP A 68 -4.26 11.47 -6.47
CA TRP A 68 -5.03 10.53 -5.66
C TRP A 68 -4.41 10.36 -4.27
N PHE A 69 -5.26 10.32 -3.25
CA PHE A 69 -4.97 9.62 -2.01
C PHE A 69 -5.48 8.19 -2.13
N VAL A 70 -4.68 7.21 -1.70
CA VAL A 70 -5.12 5.82 -1.57
C VAL A 70 -5.13 5.48 -0.09
N ILE A 71 -6.25 4.98 0.40
CA ILE A 71 -6.51 4.82 1.84
C ILE A 71 -7.15 3.46 2.07
N GLN A 72 -6.62 2.74 3.04
CA GLN A 72 -7.26 1.58 3.63
C GLN A 72 -8.11 2.04 4.83
N LEU A 73 -9.40 1.74 4.79
CA LEU A 73 -10.35 1.90 5.89
C LEU A 73 -10.45 0.56 6.62
N GLU A 74 -9.95 0.52 7.85
CA GLU A 74 -9.95 -0.68 8.70
C GLU A 74 -10.94 -0.52 9.85
N ALA A 75 -11.98 -1.35 9.87
CA ALA A 75 -12.91 -1.51 10.97
C ALA A 75 -12.93 -2.98 11.42
N ARG A 76 -13.48 -3.25 12.61
CA ARG A 76 -13.39 -4.56 13.30
C ARG A 76 -13.70 -5.79 12.44
N HIS A 77 -14.63 -5.67 11.50
CA HIS A 77 -15.06 -6.77 10.61
C HIS A 77 -15.09 -6.35 9.14
N ARG A 78 -14.44 -5.24 8.79
CA ARG A 78 -14.50 -4.70 7.43
C ARG A 78 -13.21 -3.97 7.08
N LEU A 79 -12.59 -4.40 6.00
CA LEU A 79 -11.45 -3.72 5.38
C LEU A 79 -11.86 -3.27 3.98
N GLN A 80 -11.59 -2.01 3.65
CA GLN A 80 -11.91 -1.44 2.35
C GLN A 80 -10.78 -0.51 1.92
N VAL A 81 -10.27 -0.68 0.71
CA VAL A 81 -9.32 0.24 0.09
C VAL A 81 -10.01 1.07 -0.97
N VAL A 82 -9.80 2.37 -0.90
CA VAL A 82 -10.35 3.36 -1.83
C VAL A 82 -9.27 4.32 -2.31
N ALA A 83 -9.44 4.85 -3.51
CA ALA A 83 -8.71 6.02 -3.99
C ALA A 83 -9.65 7.22 -4.06
N VAL A 84 -9.23 8.37 -3.57
CA VAL A 84 -10.01 9.62 -3.59
C VAL A 84 -9.15 10.76 -4.12
N THR A 85 -9.74 11.67 -4.90
CA THR A 85 -9.00 12.81 -5.46
C THR A 85 -8.50 13.74 -4.36
N ARG A 86 -7.22 14.14 -4.43
CA ARG A 86 -6.62 15.09 -3.46
C ARG A 86 -7.25 16.48 -3.56
N GLU A 87 -7.38 16.97 -4.79
CA GLU A 87 -7.85 18.31 -5.11
C GLU A 87 -9.02 18.30 -6.11
N GLY A 88 -9.77 19.41 -6.16
CA GLY A 88 -10.92 19.58 -7.06
C GLY A 88 -12.19 18.85 -6.60
N GLU A 89 -13.05 18.55 -7.58
CA GLU A 89 -14.33 17.86 -7.40
C GLU A 89 -14.10 16.47 -6.75
N PRO A 90 -14.74 16.15 -5.62
CA PRO A 90 -14.57 14.87 -4.94
C PRO A 90 -14.97 13.70 -5.85
N ARG A 91 -13.99 12.86 -6.19
CA ARG A 91 -14.24 11.58 -6.88
C ARG A 91 -13.58 10.45 -6.11
N GLY A 92 -14.32 9.36 -5.96
CA GLY A 92 -13.88 8.14 -5.28
C GLY A 92 -13.88 6.94 -6.21
N VAL A 93 -12.93 6.04 -6.01
CA VAL A 93 -12.82 4.74 -6.69
C VAL A 93 -12.58 3.67 -5.63
N VAL A 94 -13.48 2.70 -5.53
CA VAL A 94 -13.28 1.53 -4.66
C VAL A 94 -12.33 0.56 -5.36
N LEU A 95 -11.22 0.21 -4.72
CA LEU A 95 -10.17 -0.66 -5.27
C LEU A 95 -10.31 -2.12 -4.82
N SER A 96 -10.78 -2.35 -3.58
CA SER A 96 -10.97 -3.72 -3.07
C SER A 96 -11.91 -4.54 -3.95
N GLY A 97 -11.44 -5.72 -4.37
CA GLY A 97 -12.19 -6.61 -5.27
C GLY A 97 -12.29 -6.12 -6.72
N HIS A 98 -11.62 -5.02 -7.06
CA HIS A 98 -11.69 -4.36 -8.37
C HIS A 98 -10.30 -3.95 -8.89
N PRO A 99 -9.39 -4.91 -9.13
CA PRO A 99 -8.02 -4.62 -9.58
C PRO A 99 -7.97 -3.79 -10.88
N GLU A 100 -8.95 -3.97 -11.77
CA GLU A 100 -9.07 -3.22 -13.02
C GLU A 100 -9.20 -1.70 -12.83
N ARG A 101 -9.66 -1.26 -11.65
CA ARG A 101 -9.84 0.17 -11.34
C ARG A 101 -8.54 0.86 -10.94
N TRP A 102 -7.46 0.12 -10.71
CA TRP A 102 -6.13 0.69 -10.47
C TRP A 102 -5.68 1.61 -11.62
N ALA A 103 -6.07 1.30 -12.86
CA ALA A 103 -5.77 2.11 -14.03
C ALA A 103 -6.24 3.58 -13.90
N GLU A 104 -7.28 3.87 -13.12
CA GLU A 104 -7.72 5.25 -12.86
C GLU A 104 -6.76 6.01 -11.93
N VAL A 105 -6.10 5.30 -11.01
CA VAL A 105 -5.16 5.88 -10.03
C VAL A 105 -3.86 6.28 -10.72
N VAL A 106 -3.37 5.42 -11.61
CA VAL A 106 -2.11 5.61 -12.35
C VAL A 106 -2.27 6.39 -13.66
N LYS A 107 -3.50 6.80 -14.01
CA LYS A 107 -3.74 7.56 -15.23
C LYS A 107 -2.92 8.86 -15.26
N GLY A 108 -1.99 8.94 -16.21
CA GLY A 108 -1.09 10.09 -16.39
C GLY A 108 0.20 10.01 -15.59
N VAL A 109 0.43 8.91 -14.86
CA VAL A 109 1.72 8.58 -14.24
C VAL A 109 2.69 8.13 -15.33
N THR A 110 3.97 8.42 -15.14
CA THR A 110 5.05 7.87 -15.95
C THR A 110 6.05 7.21 -15.02
N VAL A 111 6.28 5.92 -15.22
CA VAL A 111 7.31 5.15 -14.52
C VAL A 111 8.55 5.21 -15.40
N ALA A 112 9.63 5.82 -14.90
CA ALA A 112 10.86 6.03 -15.66
C ALA A 112 12.07 5.28 -15.09
N ASP A 113 11.97 4.78 -13.85
CA ASP A 113 13.05 4.15 -13.10
C ASP A 113 12.53 3.04 -12.18
N GLU A 114 13.47 2.23 -11.68
CA GLU A 114 13.21 1.11 -10.78
C GLU A 114 12.58 1.55 -9.45
N GLU A 115 12.92 2.75 -8.96
CA GLU A 115 12.37 3.30 -7.72
C GLU A 115 10.87 3.56 -7.87
N THR A 116 10.47 4.26 -8.93
CA THR A 116 9.06 4.53 -9.23
C THR A 116 8.30 3.23 -9.48
N ALA A 117 8.91 2.26 -10.18
CA ALA A 117 8.31 0.94 -10.40
C ALA A 117 8.08 0.20 -9.09
N THR A 118 9.03 0.27 -8.15
CA THR A 118 8.91 -0.30 -6.80
C THR A 118 7.75 0.35 -6.05
N GLN A 119 7.66 1.69 -6.08
CA GLN A 119 6.60 2.43 -5.40
C GLN A 119 5.21 2.08 -5.95
N VAL A 120 5.07 1.96 -7.28
CA VAL A 120 3.81 1.53 -7.93
C VAL A 120 3.45 0.10 -7.53
N ALA A 121 4.42 -0.82 -7.58
CA ALA A 121 4.20 -2.22 -7.21
C ALA A 121 3.77 -2.36 -5.75
N ASP A 122 4.42 -1.65 -4.82
CA ASP A 122 4.10 -1.69 -3.40
C ASP A 122 2.70 -1.13 -3.12
N ALA A 123 2.37 0.00 -3.75
CA ALA A 123 1.05 0.61 -3.63
C ALA A 123 -0.06 -0.29 -4.21
N TYR A 124 0.20 -0.91 -5.36
CA TYR A 124 -0.72 -1.86 -6.00
C TYR A 124 -0.98 -3.07 -5.10
N SER A 125 0.07 -3.72 -4.61
CA SER A 125 -0.04 -4.89 -3.72
C SER A 125 -0.74 -4.55 -2.40
N ALA A 126 -0.44 -3.39 -1.82
CA ALA A 126 -1.14 -2.93 -0.61
C ALA A 126 -2.62 -2.65 -0.89
N ALA A 127 -2.94 -2.06 -2.04
CA ALA A 127 -4.29 -1.63 -2.35
C ALA A 127 -5.23 -2.75 -2.79
N LEU A 128 -4.69 -3.80 -3.42
CA LEU A 128 -5.46 -4.88 -4.02
C LEU A 128 -5.32 -6.21 -3.31
N ARG A 129 -4.64 -6.24 -2.16
CA ARG A 129 -4.68 -7.39 -1.26
C ARG A 129 -6.15 -7.80 -1.05
N PRO A 130 -6.46 -9.11 -1.07
CA PRO A 130 -7.78 -9.58 -0.66
C PRO A 130 -8.19 -8.95 0.67
N THR A 131 -9.35 -8.30 0.69
CA THR A 131 -9.87 -7.61 1.88
C THR A 131 -10.73 -8.51 2.77
N THR A 132 -10.75 -9.80 2.43
CA THR A 132 -11.46 -10.88 3.12
C THR A 132 -10.46 -11.98 3.43
N GLY A 133 -10.59 -12.63 4.58
CA GLY A 133 -9.67 -13.69 4.99
C GLY A 133 -8.36 -13.15 5.58
N GLY A 134 -7.44 -14.07 5.87
CA GLY A 134 -6.18 -13.80 6.58
C GLY A 134 -5.09 -13.24 5.69
N ALA A 135 -5.48 -12.52 4.63
CA ALA A 135 -4.55 -12.16 3.59
C ALA A 135 -3.46 -11.24 4.15
N ARG A 136 -2.21 -11.63 3.89
CA ARG A 136 -0.92 -11.17 4.47
C ARG A 136 0.19 -10.77 3.49
N LEU A 137 0.51 -9.52 3.14
CA LEU A 137 1.77 -9.23 2.43
C LEU A 137 2.93 -9.60 3.35
N LEU A 138 3.92 -10.26 2.77
CA LEU A 138 5.09 -10.77 3.46
C LEU A 138 6.32 -10.06 2.91
N ASP A 139 7.16 -9.59 3.82
CA ASP A 139 8.53 -9.17 3.53
C ASP A 139 9.54 -10.24 4.00
N SER A 140 9.11 -11.16 4.87
CA SER A 140 9.85 -12.35 5.30
C SER A 140 8.90 -13.52 5.58
N ILE A 141 9.42 -14.75 5.56
CA ILE A 141 8.70 -15.92 6.09
C ILE A 141 8.43 -15.76 7.61
N ASP A 142 9.26 -14.99 8.32
CA ASP A 142 9.04 -14.68 9.74
C ASP A 142 7.77 -13.84 9.99
N ASP A 143 7.17 -13.25 8.94
CA ASP A 143 5.89 -12.55 9.05
C ASP A 143 4.69 -13.51 9.17
N LEU A 144 4.89 -14.80 8.93
CA LEU A 144 3.87 -15.83 9.09
C LEU A 144 3.63 -16.09 10.58
N ASP A 145 2.37 -15.95 11.00
CA ASP A 145 1.93 -16.23 12.37
C ASP A 145 1.76 -17.75 12.61
N LEU A 146 2.83 -18.54 12.38
CA LEU A 146 2.83 -19.98 12.55
C LEU A 146 2.72 -20.36 14.05
N PRO A 147 1.96 -21.42 14.38
CA PRO A 147 1.86 -21.89 15.76
C PRO A 147 3.21 -22.41 16.25
N SER A 148 3.47 -22.29 17.55
CA SER A 148 4.75 -22.67 18.17
C SER A 148 5.15 -24.14 17.95
N GLY A 149 4.18 -25.02 17.65
CA GLY A 149 4.41 -26.43 17.30
C GLY A 149 4.84 -26.68 15.85
N ALA A 150 4.92 -25.65 15.00
CA ALA A 150 5.25 -25.77 13.56
C ALA A 150 6.70 -25.35 13.25
N ALA A 151 7.63 -25.51 14.20
CA ALA A 151 9.02 -25.08 14.03
C ALA A 151 9.72 -25.73 12.84
N ASP A 152 9.52 -27.03 12.62
CA ASP A 152 10.11 -27.76 11.49
C ASP A 152 9.58 -27.23 10.15
N GLN A 153 8.27 -26.94 10.06
CA GLN A 153 7.65 -26.33 8.88
C GLN A 153 8.16 -24.91 8.64
N ALA A 154 8.30 -24.11 9.69
CA ALA A 154 8.85 -22.75 9.57
C ALA A 154 10.29 -22.78 9.04
N GLN A 155 11.12 -23.71 9.55
CA GLN A 155 12.48 -23.89 9.06
C GLN A 155 12.52 -24.35 7.60
N GLU A 156 11.59 -25.21 7.19
CA GLU A 156 11.47 -25.67 5.82
C GLU A 156 11.07 -24.53 4.87
N LEU A 157 10.02 -23.78 5.20
CA LEU A 157 9.59 -22.60 4.43
C LEU A 157 10.72 -21.57 4.31
N GLN A 158 11.45 -21.33 5.42
CA GLN A 158 12.59 -20.42 5.41
C GLN A 158 13.70 -20.91 4.49
N ARG A 159 13.97 -22.22 4.47
CA ARG A 159 15.00 -22.84 3.62
C ARG A 159 14.62 -22.81 2.14
N GLU A 160 13.35 -23.03 1.81
CA GLU A 160 12.88 -23.16 0.43
C GLU A 160 12.50 -21.83 -0.21
N HIS A 161 11.91 -20.92 0.56
CA HIS A 161 11.31 -19.69 0.03
C HIS A 161 11.82 -18.42 0.70
N GLY A 162 12.54 -18.51 1.82
CA GLY A 162 12.94 -17.33 2.60
C GLY A 162 13.72 -16.29 1.79
N ALA A 163 14.62 -16.72 0.90
CA ALA A 163 15.35 -15.82 0.01
C ALA A 163 14.44 -15.15 -1.03
N ASP A 164 13.49 -15.90 -1.61
CA ASP A 164 12.58 -15.39 -2.62
C ASP A 164 11.54 -14.43 -2.02
N VAL A 165 11.04 -14.73 -0.81
CA VAL A 165 10.09 -13.86 -0.10
C VAL A 165 10.73 -12.53 0.27
N ALA A 166 12.00 -12.56 0.69
CA ALA A 166 12.76 -11.36 1.02
C ALA A 166 13.27 -10.58 -0.20
N ASP A 167 13.26 -11.19 -1.40
CA ASP A 167 13.75 -10.51 -2.60
C ASP A 167 12.75 -9.45 -3.09
N ARG A 168 13.20 -8.19 -3.03
CA ARG A 168 12.48 -7.00 -3.50
C ARG A 168 13.07 -6.43 -4.78
N SER A 169 13.94 -7.20 -5.45
CA SER A 169 14.58 -6.76 -6.68
C SER A 169 13.57 -6.39 -7.77
N VAL A 170 13.95 -5.42 -8.57
CA VAL A 170 13.21 -4.99 -9.75
C VAL A 170 14.11 -5.24 -10.95
N THR A 171 13.57 -5.91 -11.96
CA THR A 171 14.27 -6.21 -13.21
C THR A 171 13.65 -5.39 -14.33
N ALA A 172 14.47 -4.61 -15.03
CA ALA A 172 14.02 -3.90 -16.23
C ALA A 172 13.62 -4.89 -17.34
N LEU A 173 12.52 -4.58 -18.02
CA LEU A 173 12.02 -5.30 -19.20
C LEU A 173 11.84 -4.31 -20.36
N ASP A 174 11.69 -4.84 -21.57
CA ASP A 174 11.24 -4.02 -22.70
C ASP A 174 9.82 -3.51 -22.41
N GLY A 175 9.68 -2.21 -22.14
CA GLY A 175 8.40 -1.55 -21.88
C GLY A 175 7.97 -1.49 -20.42
N GLY A 176 8.85 -1.83 -19.46
CA GLY A 176 8.52 -1.69 -18.04
C GLY A 176 9.50 -2.38 -17.11
N TRP A 177 8.98 -2.84 -15.98
CA TRP A 177 9.72 -3.48 -14.91
C TRP A 177 8.98 -4.70 -14.39
N ARG A 178 9.73 -5.70 -13.95
CA ARG A 178 9.20 -6.87 -13.26
C ARG A 178 9.71 -6.94 -11.83
N THR A 179 8.83 -7.27 -10.91
CA THR A 179 9.18 -7.52 -9.51
C THR A 179 8.26 -8.58 -8.93
N GLN A 180 8.59 -9.09 -7.75
CA GLN A 180 7.79 -10.09 -7.06
C GLN A 180 7.34 -9.62 -5.69
N ARG A 181 6.12 -9.99 -5.33
CA ARG A 181 5.57 -9.79 -3.99
C ARG A 181 5.00 -11.10 -3.49
N TRP A 182 5.06 -11.30 -2.20
CA TRP A 182 4.54 -12.51 -1.58
C TRP A 182 3.42 -12.14 -0.64
N SER A 183 2.41 -13.00 -0.60
CA SER A 183 1.32 -12.85 0.33
C SER A 183 0.90 -14.20 0.92
N THR A 184 0.21 -14.16 2.05
CA THR A 184 -0.72 -15.21 2.41
C THR A 184 -2.09 -14.86 1.87
N GLU A 185 -2.83 -15.84 1.39
CA GLU A 185 -4.27 -15.75 1.13
C GLU A 185 -4.92 -16.92 1.88
N ASP A 186 -5.71 -16.61 2.92
CA ASP A 186 -6.19 -17.59 3.89
C ASP A 186 -5.08 -18.42 4.55
N ARG A 187 -4.76 -19.59 4.00
CA ARG A 187 -3.70 -20.49 4.47
C ARG A 187 -2.68 -20.83 3.40
N ASP A 188 -2.72 -20.14 2.26
CA ASP A 188 -1.85 -20.43 1.15
C ASP A 188 -0.73 -19.39 1.07
N LEU A 189 0.49 -19.82 0.76
CA LEU A 189 1.58 -18.93 0.37
C LEU A 189 1.46 -18.64 -1.12
N VAL A 190 1.31 -17.37 -1.47
CA VAL A 190 1.04 -16.92 -2.82
C VAL A 190 2.16 -15.99 -3.29
N ARG A 191 2.67 -16.28 -4.48
CA ARG A 191 3.62 -15.43 -5.19
C ARG A 191 2.88 -14.61 -6.25
N HIS A 192 3.12 -13.31 -6.24
CA HIS A 192 2.64 -12.34 -7.22
C HIS A 192 3.83 -11.88 -8.07
N VAL A 193 3.83 -12.21 -9.35
CA VAL A 193 4.80 -11.66 -10.30
C VAL A 193 4.16 -10.46 -10.96
N LEU A 194 4.65 -9.28 -10.60
CA LEU A 194 4.11 -8.00 -11.05
C LEU A 194 4.92 -7.49 -12.23
N THR A 195 4.23 -7.13 -13.31
CA THR A 195 4.82 -6.37 -14.42
C THR A 195 4.24 -4.97 -14.42
N VAL A 196 5.08 -3.98 -14.08
CA VAL A 196 4.73 -2.56 -14.05
C VAL A 196 5.13 -1.94 -15.39
N ALA A 197 4.15 -1.48 -16.17
CA ALA A 197 4.39 -0.80 -17.43
C ALA A 197 4.85 0.65 -17.22
N THR A 198 5.40 1.28 -18.25
CA THR A 198 5.85 2.69 -18.21
C THR A 198 4.74 3.71 -17.92
N ASP A 199 3.47 3.33 -18.08
CA ASP A 199 2.31 4.16 -17.74
C ASP A 199 1.77 3.89 -16.31
N GLY A 200 2.45 3.04 -15.54
CA GLY A 200 2.08 2.67 -14.17
C GLY A 200 1.00 1.60 -14.07
N THR A 201 0.46 1.11 -15.19
CA THR A 201 -0.42 -0.08 -15.14
C THR A 201 0.34 -1.30 -14.66
N VAL A 202 -0.35 -2.21 -13.99
CA VAL A 202 0.25 -3.39 -13.37
C VAL A 202 -0.52 -4.63 -13.81
N GLU A 203 0.22 -5.59 -14.36
CA GLU A 203 -0.25 -6.96 -14.53
C GLU A 203 0.25 -7.81 -13.36
N ASP A 204 -0.63 -8.64 -12.79
CA ASP A 204 -0.32 -9.53 -11.66
C ASP A 204 -0.56 -10.99 -12.05
N GLU A 205 0.54 -11.74 -12.16
CA GLU A 205 0.48 -13.19 -12.31
C GLU A 205 0.58 -13.85 -10.93
N ARG A 206 -0.55 -14.39 -10.47
CA ARG A 206 -0.69 -15.05 -9.17
C ARG A 206 -0.41 -16.55 -9.27
N THR A 207 0.47 -17.05 -8.40
CA THR A 207 0.77 -18.49 -8.25
C THR A 207 0.70 -18.89 -6.79
N VAL A 208 -0.11 -19.91 -6.46
CA VAL A 208 -0.06 -20.55 -5.15
C VAL A 208 1.16 -21.47 -5.10
N VAL A 209 2.08 -21.19 -4.17
CA VAL A 209 3.36 -21.88 -4.03
C VAL A 209 3.26 -23.00 -2.99
N GLU A 210 2.61 -22.73 -1.87
CA GLU A 210 2.34 -23.70 -0.81
C GLU A 210 0.88 -23.57 -0.36
N GLN A 211 0.21 -24.68 -0.06
CA GLN A 211 -1.19 -24.71 0.35
C GLN A 211 -1.34 -25.16 1.80
N ASP A 212 -2.45 -24.77 2.43
CA ASP A 212 -2.86 -25.30 3.74
C ASP A 212 -1.82 -25.13 4.86
N LEU A 213 -1.08 -24.02 4.84
CA LEU A 213 -0.20 -23.62 5.94
C LEU A 213 -0.97 -23.63 7.26
N PRO A 214 -0.31 -23.98 8.38
CA PRO A 214 -0.98 -24.04 9.68
C PRO A 214 -1.20 -22.64 10.28
N LEU A 215 -1.65 -21.67 9.48
CA LEU A 215 -1.97 -20.32 9.90
C LEU A 215 -3.29 -20.29 10.68
N PRO A 216 -3.43 -19.36 11.64
CA PRO A 216 -4.70 -19.14 12.34
C PRO A 216 -5.84 -18.89 11.37
N ILE A 217 -7.01 -19.48 11.65
CA ILE A 217 -8.22 -19.18 10.87
C ILE A 217 -8.63 -17.74 11.20
N PRO A 218 -8.78 -16.85 10.20
CA PRO A 218 -9.29 -15.50 10.41
C PRO A 218 -10.74 -15.59 10.92
N LEU A 219 -11.01 -15.03 12.10
CA LEU A 219 -12.35 -14.99 12.71
C LEU A 219 -13.16 -13.78 12.24
#